data_AF-A0A8T7F805-F1
#
_entry.id   AF-A0A8T7F805-F1
#
_cell.length_a   1.000
_cell.length_b   1.000
_cell.length_c   1.000
_cell.angle_alpha   90.00
_cell.angle_beta   90.00
_cell.angle_gamma   90.00
#
_symmetry.space_group_name_H-M   'P 1'
#
loop_
_entity.id
_entity.type
_entity.pdbx_description
1 polymer ?
#
loop_
_entity_poly.entity_id
_entity_poly.type
_entity_poly.pdbx_seq_one_letter_code
_entity_poly.pdbx_strand_id
1 'polypeptide(L)'
;MSDFIHVSVAWPYVNGDLHAGHIAGSFLPADIFARYHRLKGNHTLMVSGSDTHGTPIMVEADAQGITPRELFEKYHVRFLDTLKRSGMSFDLYTHTDTENHHRVAQDIFTLLLERGYLYPEEQERLYSTTENRFLEDRYVEGTCPVCGYENARGDQCDNCGNLLNATDLINPRSKRDGSTPVRRSTTHYFFDLGKFREPLTEYLEKGRDHWRENVLNESLSKVPEQRGRPMTRDVNWGIKVPIDDPAWSEKRLYVWFEALMGYFTASIEWAHNNGQPDAWKQWWYNPQARVYNFLGKDNIIFHTIIWPAELLGISGIYNEGDPTPINLPYDVPANQYLNLEERKLSKSRKWFITMPDLLDAYDPDAVRYYLTVVMPENRDSDWKWDDFVARNNNELLAKWGNLVNRVLKFAYKHWEGVVPTPGDLRDFDREILAKIEAGFESVGQRLEAVKLRDALSEAMRLASEVNAYLDGAPWFGDAIKQDKQAAATTIYTALRCIDNLKILFAPFLPFTSEKVHSYLGYDAPLFGEQIITEYQETTQSHQALIYDGSRAVGRWEKSTLQPGQKLREPEALIKKLDVSVVEAERAKLGG
;
A
#
# COMPACT_ATOMS: atom_id res chain seq x y z
N MET A 1 -0.16 19.81 -18.45
CA MET A 1 -0.50 20.27 -17.09
C MET A 1 -0.20 19.13 -16.15
N SER A 2 0.29 19.40 -14.95
CA SER A 2 0.48 18.38 -13.91
C SER A 2 -0.87 18.02 -13.32
N ASP A 3 -1.16 16.72 -13.20
CA ASP A 3 -2.40 16.24 -12.59
C ASP A 3 -2.27 16.22 -11.06
N PHE A 4 -3.40 16.24 -10.35
CA PHE A 4 -3.47 15.98 -8.91
C PHE A 4 -3.86 14.51 -8.70
N ILE A 5 -2.95 13.73 -8.11
CA ILE A 5 -3.10 12.29 -7.91
C ILE A 5 -3.07 12.00 -6.42
N HIS A 6 -4.19 11.53 -5.88
CA HIS A 6 -4.27 11.06 -4.51
C HIS A 6 -4.15 9.54 -4.49
N VAL A 7 -3.30 9.02 -3.61
CA VAL A 7 -3.02 7.60 -3.47
C VAL A 7 -3.31 7.19 -2.03
N SER A 8 -4.48 6.59 -1.82
CA SER A 8 -4.93 6.02 -0.56
C SER A 8 -4.46 4.57 -0.45
N VAL A 9 -3.82 4.21 0.66
CA VAL A 9 -3.37 2.81 0.90
C VAL A 9 -4.07 2.24 2.12
N ALA A 10 -4.73 1.09 1.95
CA ALA A 10 -5.47 0.42 3.02
C ALA A 10 -4.71 0.38 4.36
N TRP A 11 -5.38 0.79 5.43
CA TRP A 11 -4.80 0.93 6.76
C TRP A 11 -4.70 -0.45 7.43
N PRO A 12 -3.49 -0.95 7.75
CA PRO A 12 -3.34 -2.23 8.42
C PRO A 12 -3.65 -2.11 9.92
N TYR A 13 -4.33 -3.12 10.45
CA TYR A 13 -4.46 -3.30 11.90
C TYR A 13 -3.09 -3.48 12.56
N VAL A 14 -2.84 -2.72 13.63
CA VAL A 14 -1.61 -2.85 14.45
C VAL A 14 -1.75 -3.89 15.56
N ASN A 15 -1.97 -5.14 15.16
CA ASN A 15 -2.05 -6.30 16.06
C ASN A 15 -0.95 -7.35 15.78
N GLY A 16 0.16 -6.93 15.18
CA GLY A 16 1.24 -7.79 14.73
C GLY A 16 2.04 -7.14 13.61
N ASP A 17 3.23 -7.69 13.32
CA ASP A 17 4.08 -7.17 12.25
C ASP A 17 3.44 -7.28 10.86
N LEU A 18 3.80 -6.35 9.97
CA LEU A 18 3.46 -6.43 8.56
C LEU A 18 4.10 -7.67 7.94
N HIS A 19 3.32 -8.43 7.19
CA HIS A 19 3.80 -9.56 6.40
C HIS A 19 3.81 -9.26 4.91
N ALA A 20 4.52 -10.08 4.13
CA ALA A 20 4.65 -9.93 2.67
C ALA A 20 3.31 -9.75 1.94
N GLY A 21 2.25 -10.43 2.41
CA GLY A 21 0.89 -10.28 1.86
C GLY A 21 0.29 -8.87 2.01
N HIS A 22 0.54 -8.15 3.10
CA HIS A 22 0.10 -6.76 3.24
C HIS A 22 0.81 -5.89 2.20
N ILE A 23 2.12 -6.10 2.05
CA ILE A 23 2.94 -5.31 1.12
C ILE A 23 2.54 -5.53 -0.33
N ALA A 24 2.41 -6.79 -0.77
CA ALA A 24 1.97 -7.11 -2.13
C ALA A 24 0.50 -6.73 -2.39
N GLY A 25 -0.34 -6.76 -1.36
CA GLY A 25 -1.78 -6.51 -1.49
C GLY A 25 -2.16 -5.04 -1.60
N SER A 26 -1.40 -4.12 -1.00
CA SER A 26 -1.81 -2.70 -0.95
C SER A 26 -0.64 -1.72 -1.01
N PHE A 27 0.41 -1.92 -0.21
CA PHE A 27 1.50 -0.94 -0.06
C PHE A 27 2.40 -0.80 -1.29
N LEU A 28 3.00 -1.90 -1.74
CA LEU A 28 3.94 -1.87 -2.86
C LEU A 28 3.27 -1.45 -4.18
N PRO A 29 2.05 -1.91 -4.52
CA PRO A 29 1.34 -1.41 -5.69
C PRO A 29 1.17 0.11 -5.67
N ALA A 30 0.75 0.66 -4.53
CA ALA A 30 0.56 2.09 -4.36
C ALA A 30 1.87 2.88 -4.44
N ASP A 31 2.95 2.37 -3.84
CA ASP A 31 4.27 3.03 -3.88
C ASP A 31 4.84 3.09 -5.30
N ILE A 32 4.76 2.00 -6.07
CA ILE A 32 5.17 1.97 -7.48
C ILE A 32 4.39 3.03 -8.27
N PHE A 33 3.06 3.07 -8.09
CA PHE A 33 2.19 4.03 -8.77
C PHE A 33 2.51 5.48 -8.38
N ALA A 34 2.65 5.77 -7.08
CA ALA A 34 2.98 7.10 -6.59
C ALA A 34 4.34 7.58 -7.10
N ARG A 35 5.37 6.71 -7.08
CA ARG A 35 6.71 7.04 -7.63
C ARG A 35 6.66 7.39 -9.10
N TYR A 36 5.89 6.64 -9.90
CA TYR A 36 5.68 6.97 -11.30
C TYR A 36 5.06 8.36 -11.48
N HIS A 37 3.96 8.66 -10.77
CA HIS A 37 3.30 9.95 -10.89
C HIS A 37 4.18 11.12 -10.42
N ARG A 38 5.03 10.93 -9.40
CA ARG A 38 6.05 11.90 -9.00
C ARG A 38 7.09 12.14 -10.10
N LEU A 39 7.62 11.07 -10.72
CA LEU A 39 8.55 11.20 -11.85
C LEU A 39 7.90 11.91 -13.04
N LYS A 40 6.63 11.63 -13.33
CA LYS A 40 5.86 12.31 -14.39
C LYS A 40 5.62 13.80 -14.10
N GLY A 41 5.89 14.26 -12.87
CA GLY A 41 5.72 15.66 -12.45
C GLY A 41 4.30 16.00 -11.99
N ASN A 42 3.50 15.00 -11.60
CA ASN A 42 2.17 15.21 -11.03
C ASN A 42 2.25 15.57 -9.54
N HIS A 43 1.26 16.31 -9.06
CA HIS A 43 1.06 16.58 -7.64
C HIS A 43 0.51 15.33 -6.96
N THR A 44 1.40 14.53 -6.38
CA THR A 44 1.07 13.23 -5.80
C THR A 44 0.98 13.35 -4.28
N LEU A 45 -0.14 12.92 -3.69
CA LEU A 45 -0.36 12.81 -2.25
C LEU A 45 -0.67 11.36 -1.90
N MET A 46 0.32 10.64 -1.38
CA MET A 46 0.22 9.25 -0.95
C MET A 46 0.09 9.18 0.58
N VAL A 47 -1.07 8.73 1.06
CA VAL A 47 -1.40 8.70 2.50
C VAL A 47 -1.91 7.35 2.97
N SER A 48 -1.60 7.03 4.21
CA SER A 48 -2.10 5.86 4.93
C SER A 48 -1.87 6.04 6.43
N GLY A 49 -2.07 4.97 7.19
CA GLY A 49 -1.76 4.94 8.60
C GLY A 49 -2.07 3.59 9.22
N SER A 50 -1.72 3.46 10.50
CA SER A 50 -2.09 2.31 11.31
C SER A 50 -3.55 2.43 11.77
N ASP A 51 -4.35 1.39 11.52
CA ASP A 51 -5.67 1.26 12.14
C ASP A 51 -5.49 0.77 13.58
N THR A 52 -5.72 1.67 14.54
CA THR A 52 -5.44 1.49 15.98
C THR A 52 -6.67 1.12 16.80
N HIS A 53 -7.85 0.96 16.19
CA HIS A 53 -9.07 0.67 16.92
C HIS A 53 -9.68 -0.70 16.63
N GLY A 54 -10.72 -1.04 17.38
CA GLY A 54 -11.53 -2.25 17.20
C GLY A 54 -11.08 -3.46 18.02
N THR A 55 -11.97 -4.45 18.05
CA THR A 55 -11.82 -5.67 18.85
C THR A 55 -10.54 -6.48 18.58
N PRO A 56 -9.98 -6.58 17.35
CA PRO A 56 -8.74 -7.32 17.12
C PRO A 56 -7.54 -6.83 17.95
N ILE A 57 -7.46 -5.52 18.22
CA ILE A 57 -6.40 -4.91 19.02
C ILE A 57 -6.62 -5.21 20.50
N MET A 58 -7.87 -5.10 20.98
CA MET A 58 -8.19 -5.44 22.36
C MET A 58 -7.90 -6.92 22.68
N VAL A 59 -8.30 -7.84 21.80
CA VAL A 59 -8.07 -9.29 21.96
C VAL A 59 -6.57 -9.60 22.04
N GLU A 60 -5.76 -8.98 21.18
CA GLU A 60 -4.31 -9.19 21.18
C GLU A 60 -3.65 -8.53 22.40
N ALA A 61 -4.13 -7.37 22.83
CA ALA A 61 -3.63 -6.66 24.01
C ALA A 61 -3.91 -7.48 25.29
N ASP A 62 -5.13 -8.01 25.41
CA ASP A 62 -5.51 -8.94 26.48
C ASP A 62 -4.60 -10.18 26.48
N ALA A 63 -4.34 -10.77 25.31
CA ALA A 63 -3.49 -11.96 25.17
C ALA A 63 -2.03 -11.70 25.59
N GLN A 64 -1.53 -10.47 25.41
CA GLN A 64 -0.19 -10.05 25.84
C GLN A 64 -0.17 -9.46 27.26
N GLY A 65 -1.32 -9.26 27.90
CA GLY A 65 -1.42 -8.64 29.23
C GLY A 65 -1.03 -7.16 29.27
N ILE A 66 -1.25 -6.42 28.17
CA ILE A 66 -0.96 -4.99 28.04
C ILE A 66 -2.22 -4.21 27.62
N THR A 67 -2.17 -2.89 27.66
CA THR A 67 -3.29 -2.05 27.18
C THR A 67 -3.34 -1.99 25.65
N PRO A 68 -4.52 -1.73 25.04
CA PRO A 68 -4.63 -1.50 23.59
C PRO A 68 -3.69 -0.40 23.08
N ARG A 69 -3.49 0.66 23.88
CA ARG A 69 -2.55 1.74 23.59
C ARG A 69 -1.11 1.27 23.49
N GLU A 70 -0.61 0.60 24.53
CA GLU A 70 0.75 0.05 24.54
C GLU A 70 0.99 -0.93 23.38
N LEU A 71 -0.03 -1.74 23.03
CA LEU A 71 0.05 -2.68 21.90
C LEU A 71 0.21 -1.92 20.57
N PHE A 72 -0.68 -0.96 20.30
CA PHE A 72 -0.72 -0.28 19.02
C PHE A 72 0.53 0.60 18.84
N GLU A 73 0.97 1.32 19.88
CA GLU A 73 2.15 2.19 19.84
C GLU A 73 3.41 1.36 19.53
N LYS A 74 3.55 0.19 20.18
CA LYS A 74 4.64 -0.76 19.90
C LYS A 74 4.69 -1.16 18.42
N TYR A 75 3.56 -1.55 17.84
CA TYR A 75 3.54 -2.00 16.43
C TYR A 75 3.57 -0.84 15.43
N HIS A 76 3.03 0.33 15.77
CA HIS A 76 3.09 1.50 14.93
C HIS A 76 4.55 1.93 14.69
N VAL A 77 5.37 2.02 15.74
CA VAL A 77 6.83 2.31 15.60
C VAL A 77 7.52 1.29 14.69
N ARG A 78 7.19 -0.01 14.85
CA ARG A 78 7.74 -1.07 13.99
C ARG A 78 7.27 -0.94 12.54
N PHE A 79 6.04 -0.50 12.30
CA PHE A 79 5.52 -0.24 10.95
C PHE A 79 6.28 0.92 10.31
N LEU A 80 6.49 2.02 11.03
CA LEU A 80 7.25 3.18 10.51
C LEU A 80 8.66 2.76 10.07
N ASP A 81 9.39 2.02 10.90
CA ASP A 81 10.73 1.50 10.55
C ASP A 81 10.68 0.56 9.33
N THR A 82 9.76 -0.40 9.35
CA THR A 82 9.59 -1.39 8.27
C THR A 82 9.28 -0.71 6.93
N LEU A 83 8.34 0.25 6.92
CA LEU A 83 7.92 0.97 5.72
C LEU A 83 9.07 1.84 5.20
N LYS A 84 9.79 2.54 6.08
CA LYS A 84 11.01 3.29 5.71
C LYS A 84 12.08 2.40 5.09
N ARG A 85 12.41 1.27 5.74
CA ARG A 85 13.44 0.32 5.27
C ARG A 85 13.07 -0.38 3.97
N SER A 86 11.78 -0.65 3.75
CA SER A 86 11.27 -1.20 2.49
C SER A 86 11.22 -0.19 1.34
N GLY A 87 11.51 1.09 1.63
CA GLY A 87 11.51 2.16 0.65
C GLY A 87 10.11 2.60 0.23
N MET A 88 9.11 2.52 1.09
CA MET A 88 7.78 3.10 0.82
C MET A 88 7.87 4.63 0.90
N SER A 89 7.20 5.34 0.01
CA SER A 89 7.29 6.78 -0.12
C SER A 89 5.99 7.51 0.25
N PHE A 90 5.55 7.40 1.50
CA PHE A 90 4.36 8.09 2.01
C PHE A 90 4.60 9.58 2.21
N ASP A 91 3.71 10.41 1.69
CA ASP A 91 3.67 11.84 2.06
C ASP A 91 3.21 12.00 3.51
N LEU A 92 2.30 11.13 3.97
CA LEU A 92 2.01 10.93 5.39
C LEU A 92 1.59 9.48 5.69
N TYR A 93 2.25 8.83 6.65
CA TYR A 93 1.80 7.62 7.30
C TYR A 93 1.59 7.88 8.80
N THR A 94 0.33 7.94 9.24
CA THR A 94 -0.07 8.32 10.61
C THR A 94 -0.79 7.16 11.33
N HIS A 95 -1.71 7.42 12.26
CA HIS A 95 -2.58 6.42 12.86
C HIS A 95 -3.97 6.97 13.25
N THR A 96 -4.97 6.09 13.50
CA THR A 96 -6.36 6.55 13.75
C THR A 96 -6.57 7.10 15.16
N ASP A 97 -5.64 6.90 16.09
CA ASP A 97 -5.72 7.47 17.45
C ASP A 97 -5.17 8.92 17.61
N THR A 98 -5.00 9.67 16.51
CA THR A 98 -4.57 11.10 16.57
C THR A 98 -5.73 12.02 16.94
N GLU A 99 -5.45 13.15 17.58
CA GLU A 99 -6.46 14.18 17.90
C GLU A 99 -7.15 14.70 16.63
N ASN A 100 -6.40 14.83 15.53
CA ASN A 100 -6.96 15.22 14.24
C ASN A 100 -7.99 14.20 13.74
N HIS A 101 -7.64 12.91 13.75
CA HIS A 101 -8.55 11.87 13.27
C HIS A 101 -9.80 11.78 14.16
N HIS A 102 -9.64 11.81 15.49
CA HIS A 102 -10.76 11.81 16.44
C HIS A 102 -11.72 12.97 16.18
N ARG A 103 -11.20 14.20 16.06
CA ARG A 103 -12.00 15.39 15.80
C ARG A 103 -12.75 15.27 14.47
N VAL A 104 -12.06 14.97 13.38
CA VAL A 104 -12.69 14.90 12.05
C VAL A 104 -13.73 13.77 11.96
N ALA A 105 -13.49 12.61 12.58
CA ALA A 105 -14.46 11.53 12.63
C ALA A 105 -15.73 11.92 13.42
N GLN A 106 -15.59 12.68 14.51
CA GLN A 106 -16.72 13.21 15.26
C GLN A 106 -17.50 14.27 14.48
N ASP A 107 -16.79 15.15 13.75
CA ASP A 107 -17.42 16.15 12.89
C ASP A 107 -18.21 15.47 11.75
N ILE A 108 -17.67 14.41 11.15
CA ILE A 108 -18.36 13.59 10.13
C ILE A 108 -19.60 12.91 10.71
N PHE A 109 -19.47 12.26 11.87
CA PHE A 109 -20.62 11.63 12.53
C PHE A 109 -21.75 12.63 12.78
N THR A 110 -21.41 13.80 13.33
CA THR A 110 -22.36 14.86 13.65
C THR A 110 -23.06 15.35 12.39
N LEU A 111 -22.31 15.62 11.32
CA LEU A 111 -22.89 16.07 10.05
C LEU A 111 -23.83 15.03 9.41
N LEU A 112 -23.46 13.75 9.45
CA LEU A 112 -24.32 12.68 8.95
C LEU A 112 -25.59 12.52 9.79
N LEU A 113 -25.51 12.74 11.10
CA LEU A 113 -26.67 12.77 11.99
C LEU A 113 -27.60 13.93 11.67
N GLU A 114 -27.06 15.15 11.55
CA GLU A 114 -27.80 16.38 11.23
C GLU A 114 -28.50 16.30 9.87
N ARG A 115 -27.86 15.66 8.88
CA ARG A 115 -28.43 15.42 7.54
C ARG A 115 -29.41 14.24 7.49
N GLY A 116 -29.66 13.58 8.62
CA GLY A 116 -30.62 12.48 8.74
C GLY A 116 -30.17 11.19 8.05
N TYR A 117 -28.86 10.99 7.85
CA TYR A 117 -28.30 9.74 7.33
C TYR A 117 -27.99 8.72 8.43
N LEU A 118 -27.98 9.14 9.70
CA LEU A 118 -27.88 8.26 10.86
C LEU A 118 -29.24 8.12 11.56
N TYR A 119 -29.59 6.91 11.99
CA TYR A 119 -30.79 6.63 12.77
C TYR A 119 -30.51 5.65 13.92
N PRO A 120 -31.15 5.81 15.09
CA PRO A 120 -30.98 4.86 16.20
C PRO A 120 -31.79 3.59 15.97
N GLU A 121 -31.22 2.44 16.32
CA GLU A 121 -31.91 1.14 16.33
C GLU A 121 -31.46 0.35 17.57
N GLU A 122 -32.41 -0.28 18.24
CA GLU A 122 -32.16 -1.15 19.40
C GLU A 122 -31.85 -2.57 18.94
N GLN A 123 -30.82 -3.19 19.53
CA GLN A 123 -30.42 -4.56 19.26
C GLN A 123 -30.24 -5.35 20.56
N GLU A 124 -30.58 -6.64 20.53
CA GLU A 124 -30.21 -7.55 21.62
C GLU A 124 -28.76 -8.05 21.42
N ARG A 125 -27.97 -7.97 22.49
CA ARG A 125 -26.59 -8.45 22.54
C ARG A 125 -26.36 -9.26 23.81
N LEU A 126 -25.28 -10.05 23.82
CA LEU A 126 -24.83 -10.76 25.01
C LEU A 126 -24.04 -9.82 25.93
N TYR A 127 -24.33 -9.86 27.22
CA TYR A 127 -23.75 -9.03 28.25
C TYR A 127 -23.17 -9.91 29.37
N SER A 128 -21.92 -9.66 29.73
CA SER A 128 -21.27 -10.28 30.88
C SER A 128 -21.61 -9.49 32.15
N THR A 129 -22.32 -10.12 33.08
CA THR A 129 -22.65 -9.52 34.39
C THR A 129 -21.46 -9.47 35.35
N THR A 130 -20.46 -10.31 35.14
CA THR A 130 -19.21 -10.33 35.92
C THR A 130 -18.27 -9.22 35.45
N GLU A 131 -18.15 -9.02 34.14
CA GLU A 131 -17.25 -8.03 33.53
C GLU A 131 -17.91 -6.65 33.31
N ASN A 132 -19.22 -6.56 33.55
CA ASN A 132 -20.06 -5.39 33.34
C ASN A 132 -19.90 -4.74 31.95
N ARG A 133 -19.96 -5.57 30.90
CA ARG A 133 -19.84 -5.12 29.51
C ARG A 133 -20.62 -6.01 28.55
N PHE A 134 -20.96 -5.47 27.40
CA PHE A 134 -21.37 -6.29 26.26
C PHE A 134 -20.16 -7.08 25.75
N LEU A 135 -20.43 -8.29 25.28
CA LEU A 135 -19.41 -9.18 24.71
C LEU A 135 -19.50 -9.13 23.19
N GLU A 136 -18.39 -8.82 22.54
CA GLU A 136 -18.28 -9.04 21.10
C GLU A 136 -18.25 -10.52 20.78
N ASP A 137 -18.70 -10.88 19.57
CA ASP A 137 -18.86 -12.27 19.14
C ASP A 137 -17.57 -13.12 19.32
N ARG A 138 -16.39 -12.49 19.24
CA ARG A 138 -15.08 -13.15 19.44
C ARG A 138 -14.76 -13.51 20.89
N TYR A 139 -15.41 -12.85 21.85
CA TYR A 139 -15.31 -13.17 23.28
C TYR A 139 -16.41 -14.15 23.74
N VAL A 140 -17.27 -14.60 22.82
CA VAL A 140 -18.31 -15.58 23.13
C VAL A 140 -17.96 -16.92 22.49
N GLU A 141 -18.02 -17.98 23.28
CA GLU A 141 -18.00 -19.36 22.78
C GLU A 141 -19.22 -20.13 23.32
N GLY A 142 -19.58 -21.21 22.65
CA GLY A 142 -20.73 -22.02 23.05
C GLY A 142 -20.93 -23.22 22.14
N THR A 143 -22.03 -23.91 22.34
CA THR A 143 -22.39 -25.08 21.53
C THR A 143 -23.06 -24.63 20.24
N CYS A 144 -22.56 -25.11 19.10
CA CYS A 144 -23.12 -24.81 17.79
C CYS A 144 -24.56 -25.32 17.69
N PRO A 145 -25.54 -24.46 17.35
CA PRO A 145 -26.93 -24.89 17.20
C PRO A 145 -27.16 -25.78 15.97
N VAL A 146 -26.21 -25.81 15.04
CA VAL A 146 -26.31 -26.58 13.78
C VAL A 146 -25.72 -27.98 13.90
N CYS A 147 -24.51 -28.11 14.45
CA CYS A 147 -23.77 -29.38 14.47
C CYS A 147 -23.42 -29.91 15.87
N GLY A 148 -23.79 -29.19 16.94
CA GLY A 148 -23.52 -29.60 18.32
C GLY A 148 -22.07 -29.45 18.77
N TYR A 149 -21.19 -28.81 17.99
CA TYR A 149 -19.80 -28.55 18.40
C TYR A 149 -19.74 -27.62 19.61
N GLU A 150 -19.22 -28.10 20.75
CA GLU A 150 -19.32 -27.44 22.06
C GLU A 150 -18.51 -26.15 22.20
N ASN A 151 -17.56 -25.89 21.29
CA ASN A 151 -16.62 -24.76 21.32
C ASN A 151 -16.75 -23.87 20.08
N ALA A 152 -17.95 -23.71 19.54
CA ALA A 152 -18.21 -22.78 18.45
C ALA A 152 -18.04 -21.33 18.91
N ARG A 153 -17.49 -20.48 18.04
CA ARG A 153 -17.34 -19.04 18.31
C ARG A 153 -18.65 -18.32 18.02
N GLY A 154 -18.83 -17.13 18.60
CA GLY A 154 -20.03 -16.31 18.39
C GLY A 154 -20.27 -15.89 16.95
N ASP A 155 -19.22 -15.85 16.12
CA ASP A 155 -19.27 -15.45 14.71
C ASP A 155 -19.29 -16.63 13.74
N GLN A 156 -18.68 -17.76 14.11
CA GLN A 156 -18.53 -18.93 13.24
C GLN A 156 -18.29 -20.23 14.02
N CYS A 157 -18.86 -21.33 13.53
CA CYS A 157 -18.48 -22.66 13.99
C CYS A 157 -17.28 -23.21 13.21
N ASP A 158 -16.15 -23.44 13.89
CA ASP A 158 -14.93 -23.98 13.25
C ASP A 158 -15.07 -25.45 12.80
N ASN A 159 -16.08 -26.18 13.29
CA ASN A 159 -16.33 -27.58 12.91
C ASN A 159 -17.18 -27.72 11.63
N CYS A 160 -18.29 -26.98 11.52
CA CYS A 160 -19.19 -27.08 10.35
C CYS A 160 -19.10 -25.90 9.38
N GLY A 161 -18.34 -24.86 9.71
CA GLY A 161 -18.11 -23.69 8.86
C GLY A 161 -19.24 -22.66 8.84
N ASN A 162 -20.40 -22.94 9.43
CA ASN A 162 -21.55 -22.01 9.45
C ASN A 162 -21.24 -20.72 10.20
N LEU A 163 -21.71 -19.60 9.65
CA LEU A 163 -21.77 -18.31 10.32
C LEU A 163 -22.89 -18.35 11.36
N LEU A 164 -22.61 -17.81 12.55
CA LEU A 164 -23.53 -17.81 13.68
C LEU A 164 -23.73 -16.36 14.16
N ASN A 165 -24.84 -16.10 14.85
CA ASN A 165 -24.91 -14.96 15.77
C ASN A 165 -24.59 -15.48 17.17
N ALA A 166 -23.85 -14.68 17.96
CA ALA A 166 -23.48 -15.09 19.31
C ALA A 166 -24.71 -15.37 20.19
N THR A 167 -25.82 -14.66 19.96
CA THR A 167 -27.10 -14.85 20.64
C THR A 167 -27.78 -16.18 20.34
N ASP A 168 -27.39 -16.87 19.26
CA ASP A 168 -27.95 -18.16 18.84
C ASP A 168 -27.17 -19.36 19.39
N LEU A 169 -26.00 -19.14 20.02
CA LEU A 169 -25.23 -20.20 20.64
C LEU A 169 -25.98 -20.85 21.80
N ILE A 170 -25.92 -22.18 21.87
CA ILE A 170 -26.45 -22.95 23.00
C ILE A 170 -25.40 -22.92 24.11
N ASN A 171 -25.81 -22.65 25.36
CA ASN A 171 -24.91 -22.51 26.51
C ASN A 171 -23.73 -21.55 26.22
N PRO A 172 -24.01 -20.29 25.87
CA PRO A 172 -22.95 -19.32 25.62
C PRO A 172 -22.16 -19.09 26.90
N ARG A 173 -20.86 -18.84 26.75
CA ARG A 173 -19.93 -18.55 27.83
C ARG A 173 -18.90 -17.52 27.36
N SER A 174 -18.49 -16.64 28.27
CA SER A 174 -17.41 -15.69 28.01
C SER A 174 -16.09 -16.45 27.92
N LYS A 175 -15.34 -16.22 26.84
CA LYS A 175 -14.00 -16.79 26.66
C LYS A 175 -12.98 -16.22 27.65
N ARG A 176 -13.30 -15.08 28.28
CA ARG A 176 -12.40 -14.36 29.21
C ARG A 176 -12.44 -14.96 30.60
N ASP A 177 -13.64 -15.24 31.12
CA ASP A 177 -13.84 -15.65 32.52
C ASP A 177 -14.72 -16.91 32.70
N GLY A 178 -15.26 -17.47 31.62
CA GLY A 178 -16.13 -18.65 31.64
C GLY A 178 -17.56 -18.39 32.12
N SER A 179 -17.92 -17.15 32.44
CA SER A 179 -19.26 -16.80 32.92
C SER A 179 -20.33 -16.96 31.83
N THR A 180 -21.58 -17.23 32.22
CA THR A 180 -22.71 -17.28 31.30
C THR A 180 -23.25 -15.86 31.05
N PRO A 181 -23.16 -15.33 29.81
CA PRO A 181 -23.69 -14.02 29.50
C PRO A 181 -25.21 -14.04 29.42
N VAL A 182 -25.82 -12.87 29.65
CA VAL A 182 -27.27 -12.64 29.55
C VAL A 182 -27.60 -11.77 28.33
N ARG A 183 -28.79 -11.92 27.77
CA ARG A 183 -29.27 -11.00 26.72
C ARG A 183 -29.63 -9.65 27.34
N ARG A 184 -29.16 -8.56 26.73
CA ARG A 184 -29.56 -7.19 27.07
C ARG A 184 -29.72 -6.38 25.78
N SER A 185 -30.68 -5.46 25.80
CA SER A 185 -30.84 -4.49 24.72
C SER A 185 -29.81 -3.37 24.82
N THR A 186 -29.36 -2.89 23.65
CA THR A 186 -28.43 -1.77 23.49
C THR A 186 -28.82 -0.99 22.24
N THR A 187 -28.73 0.33 22.29
CA THR A 187 -29.02 1.19 21.12
C THR A 187 -27.73 1.54 20.38
N HIS A 188 -27.78 1.51 19.05
CA HIS A 188 -26.70 1.95 18.18
C HIS A 188 -27.22 2.89 17.10
N TYR A 189 -26.39 3.83 16.64
CA TYR A 189 -26.65 4.56 15.41
C TYR A 189 -26.26 3.73 14.18
N PHE A 190 -27.15 3.73 13.20
CA PHE A 190 -27.01 3.06 11.91
C PHE A 190 -26.91 4.09 10.80
N PHE A 191 -25.97 3.89 9.88
CA PHE A 191 -25.87 4.66 8.65
C PHE A 191 -26.77 4.05 7.59
N ASP A 192 -27.74 4.84 7.12
CA ASP A 192 -28.74 4.45 6.14
C ASP A 192 -28.16 4.39 4.73
N LEU A 193 -27.38 3.34 4.45
CA LEU A 193 -26.87 3.06 3.10
C LEU A 193 -27.99 2.89 2.06
N GLY A 194 -29.24 2.65 2.49
CA GLY A 194 -30.40 2.56 1.61
C GLY A 194 -30.64 3.87 0.85
N LYS A 195 -30.37 5.02 1.48
CA LYS A 195 -30.50 6.36 0.86
C LYS A 195 -29.46 6.62 -0.24
N PHE A 196 -28.38 5.85 -0.30
CA PHE A 196 -27.28 6.05 -1.24
C PHE A 196 -27.29 5.07 -2.42
N ARG A 197 -28.26 4.15 -2.52
CA ARG A 197 -28.26 3.13 -3.57
C ARG A 197 -28.24 3.73 -4.98
N GLU A 198 -29.13 4.67 -5.27
CA GLU A 198 -29.21 5.34 -6.57
C GLU A 198 -27.94 6.15 -6.91
N PRO A 199 -27.45 7.08 -6.07
CA PRO A 199 -26.24 7.83 -6.38
C PRO A 199 -24.99 6.95 -6.47
N LEU A 200 -24.91 5.85 -5.71
CA LEU A 200 -23.82 4.88 -5.85
C LEU A 200 -23.88 4.13 -7.17
N THR A 201 -25.05 3.70 -7.62
CA THR A 201 -25.22 3.08 -8.95
C THR A 201 -24.79 4.06 -10.04
N GLU A 202 -25.23 5.32 -9.98
CA GLU A 202 -24.83 6.35 -10.95
C GLU A 202 -23.31 6.57 -10.96
N TYR A 203 -22.69 6.68 -9.79
CA TYR A 203 -21.24 6.84 -9.63
C TYR A 203 -20.46 5.66 -10.24
N LEU A 204 -20.85 4.42 -9.92
CA LEU A 204 -20.18 3.22 -10.43
C LEU A 204 -20.34 3.10 -11.96
N GLU A 205 -21.54 3.36 -12.49
CA GLU A 205 -21.82 3.31 -13.93
C GLU A 205 -21.04 4.37 -14.71
N LYS A 206 -20.91 5.59 -14.17
CA LYS A 206 -20.09 6.66 -14.78
C LYS A 206 -18.62 6.29 -14.93
N GLY A 207 -18.09 5.44 -14.04
CA GLY A 207 -16.69 5.02 -14.08
C GLY A 207 -16.41 3.79 -14.93
N ARG A 208 -17.41 3.22 -15.62
CA ARG A 208 -17.33 1.93 -16.32
C ARG A 208 -16.14 1.79 -17.27
N ASP A 209 -15.67 2.90 -17.84
CA ASP A 209 -14.54 2.92 -18.78
C ASP A 209 -13.17 2.69 -18.12
N HIS A 210 -13.02 2.95 -16.82
CA HIS A 210 -11.74 2.86 -16.11
C HIS A 210 -11.72 1.89 -14.92
N TRP A 211 -12.86 1.49 -14.37
CA TRP A 211 -12.90 0.47 -13.31
C TRP A 211 -12.34 -0.88 -13.80
N ARG A 212 -11.69 -1.60 -12.87
CA ARG A 212 -11.49 -3.04 -13.04
C ARG A 212 -12.84 -3.76 -13.07
N GLU A 213 -13.04 -4.61 -14.08
CA GLU A 213 -14.33 -5.26 -14.33
C GLU A 213 -14.85 -6.08 -13.13
N ASN A 214 -13.96 -6.82 -12.46
CA ASN A 214 -14.33 -7.61 -11.28
C ASN A 214 -14.80 -6.73 -10.11
N VAL A 215 -14.13 -5.59 -9.88
CA VAL A 215 -14.49 -4.63 -8.83
C VAL A 215 -15.86 -4.02 -9.14
N LEU A 216 -16.06 -3.51 -10.35
CA LEU A 216 -17.31 -2.90 -10.77
C LEU A 216 -18.50 -3.87 -10.66
N ASN A 217 -18.35 -5.08 -11.21
CA ASN A 217 -19.42 -6.06 -11.22
C ASN A 217 -19.79 -6.54 -9.80
N GLU A 218 -18.79 -6.76 -8.95
CA GLU A 218 -19.03 -7.11 -7.54
C GLU A 218 -19.78 -5.97 -6.83
N SER A 219 -19.31 -4.73 -6.96
CA SER A 219 -19.92 -3.56 -6.32
C SER A 219 -21.36 -3.33 -6.79
N LEU A 220 -21.62 -3.31 -8.10
CA LEU A 220 -22.96 -3.12 -8.66
C LEU A 220 -23.93 -4.21 -8.19
N SER A 221 -23.48 -5.46 -8.10
CA SER A 221 -24.31 -6.56 -7.59
C SER A 221 -24.70 -6.38 -6.11
N LYS A 222 -23.86 -5.68 -5.33
CA LYS A 222 -24.03 -5.48 -3.89
C LYS A 222 -24.75 -4.21 -3.50
N VAL A 223 -24.83 -3.20 -4.36
CA VAL A 223 -25.58 -1.96 -4.07
C VAL A 223 -27.05 -2.23 -3.66
N PRO A 224 -27.83 -3.09 -4.36
CA PRO A 224 -29.23 -3.33 -4.00
C PRO A 224 -29.43 -3.97 -2.63
N GLU A 225 -28.44 -4.76 -2.16
CA GLU A 225 -28.47 -5.46 -0.87
C GLU A 225 -28.14 -4.54 0.32
N GLN A 226 -27.63 -3.32 0.10
CA GLN A 226 -27.16 -2.47 1.19
C GLN A 226 -28.32 -1.98 2.04
N ARG A 227 -28.17 -2.14 3.35
CA ARG A 227 -29.11 -1.73 4.40
C ARG A 227 -28.38 -0.91 5.46
N GLY A 228 -29.12 -0.39 6.43
CA GLY A 228 -28.53 0.27 7.60
C GLY A 228 -27.40 -0.56 8.20
N ARG A 229 -26.25 0.08 8.45
CA ARG A 229 -25.10 -0.54 9.13
C ARG A 229 -24.77 0.20 10.43
N PRO A 230 -24.51 -0.51 11.53
CA PRO A 230 -24.23 0.13 12.81
C PRO A 230 -22.85 0.79 12.80
N MET A 231 -22.81 2.09 13.12
CA MET A 231 -21.61 2.92 13.17
C MET A 231 -21.12 3.21 14.59
N THR A 232 -21.74 2.58 15.59
CA THR A 232 -21.31 2.64 16.99
C THR A 232 -21.15 1.22 17.56
N ARG A 233 -20.35 1.07 18.60
CA ARG A 233 -20.10 -0.20 19.30
C ARG A 233 -20.01 -0.01 20.81
N ASP A 234 -20.36 -1.06 21.54
CA ASP A 234 -20.25 -1.17 23.00
C ASP A 234 -18.83 -1.61 23.40
N VAL A 235 -17.86 -0.74 23.12
CA VAL A 235 -16.44 -0.95 23.46
C VAL A 235 -15.90 0.30 24.13
N ASN A 236 -14.88 0.16 24.96
CA ASN A 236 -14.25 1.30 25.65
C ASN A 236 -13.01 1.85 24.93
N TRP A 237 -12.49 1.12 23.93
CA TRP A 237 -11.34 1.49 23.10
C TRP A 237 -11.80 2.03 21.73
N GLY A 238 -11.41 3.26 21.39
CA GLY A 238 -11.79 3.94 20.14
C GLY A 238 -12.19 5.40 20.34
N ILE A 239 -12.78 5.98 19.28
CA ILE A 239 -13.26 7.37 19.25
C ILE A 239 -14.61 7.50 19.94
N LYS A 240 -14.75 8.46 20.86
CA LYS A 240 -16.02 8.71 21.57
C LYS A 240 -17.12 9.15 20.60
N VAL A 241 -18.34 8.64 20.82
CA VAL A 241 -19.52 9.10 20.07
C VAL A 241 -19.85 10.53 20.52
N PRO A 242 -19.97 11.52 19.61
CA PRO A 242 -20.15 12.92 19.97
C PRO A 242 -21.63 13.24 20.31
N ILE A 243 -22.16 12.56 21.31
CA ILE A 243 -23.54 12.75 21.80
C ILE A 243 -23.48 13.02 23.30
N ASP A 244 -24.05 14.14 23.71
CA ASP A 244 -24.14 14.56 25.11
C ASP A 244 -25.29 13.84 25.84
N ASP A 245 -25.17 12.52 25.96
CA ASP A 245 -26.05 11.67 26.74
C ASP A 245 -25.19 10.58 27.43
N PRO A 246 -25.27 10.43 28.77
CA PRO A 246 -24.53 9.41 29.51
C PRO A 246 -24.66 7.98 28.96
N ALA A 247 -25.76 7.64 28.28
CA ALA A 247 -25.94 6.34 27.64
C ALA A 247 -24.91 6.07 26.50
N TRP A 248 -24.24 7.10 26.01
CA TRP A 248 -23.25 7.03 24.93
C TRP A 248 -21.79 7.14 25.43
N SER A 249 -21.55 7.39 26.72
CA SER A 249 -20.19 7.57 27.27
C SER A 249 -19.32 6.33 27.14
N GLU A 250 -19.93 5.14 27.24
CA GLU A 250 -19.27 3.84 27.14
C GLU A 250 -19.32 3.23 25.73
N LYS A 251 -19.77 4.02 24.74
CA LYS A 251 -19.79 3.61 23.32
C LYS A 251 -18.68 4.31 22.55
N ARG A 252 -18.25 3.67 21.47
CA ARG A 252 -17.29 4.25 20.50
C ARG A 252 -17.84 4.19 19.09
N LEU A 253 -17.32 5.06 18.23
CA LEU A 253 -17.49 4.91 16.79
C LEU A 253 -16.95 3.56 16.36
N TYR A 254 -17.66 2.88 15.49
CA TYR A 254 -17.25 1.58 15.00
C TYR A 254 -16.04 1.74 14.07
N VAL A 255 -15.02 0.90 14.21
CA VAL A 255 -13.79 0.99 13.39
C VAL A 255 -14.07 0.98 11.88
N TRP A 256 -15.05 0.21 11.41
CA TRP A 256 -15.40 0.18 9.97
C TRP A 256 -16.13 1.43 9.46
N PHE A 257 -16.46 2.36 10.34
CA PHE A 257 -16.94 3.69 10.02
C PHE A 257 -15.75 4.66 9.96
N GLU A 258 -15.01 4.80 11.05
CA GLU A 258 -13.94 5.82 11.13
C GLU A 258 -12.67 5.48 10.34
N ALA A 259 -12.30 4.20 10.21
CA ALA A 259 -11.06 3.83 9.52
C ALA A 259 -11.08 4.17 8.01
N LEU A 260 -12.27 4.16 7.38
CA LEU A 260 -12.44 4.56 5.98
C LEU A 260 -12.16 6.06 5.77
N MET A 261 -12.42 6.86 6.79
CA MET A 261 -12.15 8.30 6.79
C MET A 261 -10.66 8.60 6.88
N GLY A 262 -9.83 7.62 7.27
CA GLY A 262 -8.39 7.78 7.50
C GLY A 262 -7.67 8.50 6.34
N TYR A 263 -8.03 8.21 5.09
CA TYR A 263 -7.44 8.88 3.92
C TYR A 263 -7.72 10.39 3.89
N PHE A 264 -8.97 10.76 4.21
CA PHE A 264 -9.41 12.15 4.27
C PHE A 264 -8.76 12.86 5.46
N THR A 265 -8.80 12.25 6.66
CA THR A 265 -8.21 12.84 7.87
C THR A 265 -6.69 12.99 7.75
N ALA A 266 -5.99 12.01 7.16
CA ALA A 266 -4.55 12.07 6.93
C ALA A 266 -4.19 13.16 5.90
N SER A 267 -5.05 13.41 4.91
CA SER A 267 -4.84 14.52 3.97
C SER A 267 -4.91 15.87 4.70
N ILE A 268 -5.89 16.05 5.60
CA ILE A 268 -6.04 17.24 6.43
C ILE A 268 -4.83 17.41 7.37
N GLU A 269 -4.40 16.33 8.02
CA GLU A 269 -3.22 16.33 8.89
C GLU A 269 -1.95 16.71 8.12
N TRP A 270 -1.73 16.09 6.96
CA TRP A 270 -0.60 16.39 6.09
C TRP A 270 -0.55 17.86 5.70
N ALA A 271 -1.69 18.42 5.31
CA ALA A 271 -1.80 19.83 4.92
C ALA A 271 -1.47 20.77 6.08
N HIS A 272 -2.00 20.48 7.27
CA HIS A 272 -1.70 21.22 8.50
C HIS A 272 -0.21 21.14 8.85
N ASN A 273 0.38 19.93 8.86
CA ASN A 273 1.77 19.69 9.22
C ASN A 273 2.76 20.37 8.26
N ASN A 274 2.37 20.59 7.00
CA ASN A 274 3.16 21.32 6.01
C ASN A 274 2.95 22.85 6.04
N GLY A 275 2.19 23.38 7.02
CA GLY A 275 1.91 24.81 7.15
C GLY A 275 0.98 25.36 6.07
N GLN A 276 0.25 24.49 5.36
CA GLN A 276 -0.71 24.86 4.31
C GLN A 276 -2.05 24.16 4.56
N PRO A 277 -2.83 24.60 5.57
CA PRO A 277 -3.97 23.85 6.10
C PRO A 277 -5.09 23.56 5.10
N ASP A 278 -5.19 24.31 3.99
CA ASP A 278 -6.16 24.08 2.92
C ASP A 278 -5.61 23.26 1.74
N ALA A 279 -4.33 22.88 1.72
CA ALA A 279 -3.71 22.22 0.57
C ALA A 279 -4.40 20.90 0.19
N TRP A 280 -4.94 20.16 1.16
CA TRP A 280 -5.67 18.91 0.93
C TRP A 280 -6.88 19.07 -0.01
N LYS A 281 -7.48 20.27 -0.08
CA LYS A 281 -8.61 20.57 -0.96
C LYS A 281 -8.27 20.39 -2.45
N GLN A 282 -6.99 20.49 -2.82
CA GLN A 282 -6.53 20.25 -4.19
C GLN A 282 -6.74 18.81 -4.67
N TRP A 283 -6.96 17.86 -3.76
CA TRP A 283 -7.27 16.47 -4.10
C TRP A 283 -8.72 16.10 -3.84
N TRP A 284 -9.33 16.69 -2.81
CA TRP A 284 -10.68 16.32 -2.37
C TRP A 284 -11.78 17.22 -2.95
N TYR A 285 -11.47 18.42 -3.43
CA TYR A 285 -12.43 19.38 -4.01
C TYR A 285 -11.98 19.95 -5.36
N ASN A 286 -11.02 19.32 -6.03
CA ASN A 286 -10.63 19.65 -7.39
C ASN A 286 -11.19 18.61 -8.37
N PRO A 287 -12.12 18.96 -9.28
CA PRO A 287 -12.72 18.00 -10.21
C PRO A 287 -11.74 17.32 -11.16
N GLN A 288 -10.51 17.86 -11.31
CA GLN A 288 -9.45 17.24 -12.12
C GLN A 288 -8.56 16.28 -11.32
N ALA A 289 -8.70 16.24 -9.99
CA ALA A 289 -7.95 15.31 -9.16
C ALA A 289 -8.51 13.89 -9.30
N ARG A 290 -7.61 12.90 -9.24
CA ARG A 290 -7.97 11.48 -9.30
C ARG A 290 -7.52 10.80 -8.02
N VAL A 291 -8.47 10.16 -7.33
CA VAL A 291 -8.24 9.46 -6.05
C VAL A 291 -8.19 7.95 -6.29
N TYR A 292 -7.06 7.31 -6.00
CA TYR A 292 -6.88 5.87 -6.17
C TYR A 292 -6.79 5.18 -4.81
N ASN A 293 -7.65 4.19 -4.56
CA ASN A 293 -7.65 3.43 -3.30
C ASN A 293 -7.07 2.03 -3.49
N PHE A 294 -5.82 1.83 -3.12
CA PHE A 294 -5.11 0.55 -3.22
C PHE A 294 -5.40 -0.33 -2.01
N LEU A 295 -5.91 -1.54 -2.26
CA LEU A 295 -6.37 -2.45 -1.20
C LEU A 295 -6.33 -3.93 -1.59
N GLY A 296 -6.47 -4.80 -0.60
CA GLY A 296 -6.78 -6.22 -0.82
C GLY A 296 -8.28 -6.45 -1.04
N LYS A 297 -8.64 -7.48 -1.82
CA LYS A 297 -10.03 -7.73 -2.30
C LYS A 297 -11.13 -7.71 -1.24
N ASP A 298 -10.83 -8.11 0.00
CA ASP A 298 -11.80 -8.12 1.10
C ASP A 298 -12.35 -6.72 1.44
N ASN A 299 -11.64 -5.67 1.02
CA ASN A 299 -12.00 -4.28 1.27
C ASN A 299 -12.79 -3.61 0.13
N ILE A 300 -13.10 -4.33 -0.96
CA ILE A 300 -13.77 -3.76 -2.15
C ILE A 300 -15.08 -3.07 -1.77
N ILE A 301 -15.99 -3.76 -1.08
CA ILE A 301 -17.30 -3.20 -0.73
C ILE A 301 -17.18 -1.99 0.20
N PHE A 302 -16.21 -2.00 1.11
CA PHE A 302 -15.97 -0.87 1.99
C PHE A 302 -15.55 0.39 1.21
N HIS A 303 -14.78 0.24 0.13
CA HIS A 303 -14.22 1.38 -0.61
C HIS A 303 -14.97 1.76 -1.88
N THR A 304 -15.92 0.93 -2.32
CA THR A 304 -16.77 1.18 -3.50
C THR A 304 -18.21 1.52 -3.15
N ILE A 305 -18.63 1.23 -1.92
CA ILE A 305 -20.00 1.47 -1.44
C ILE A 305 -20.00 2.30 -0.17
N ILE A 306 -19.40 1.80 0.92
CA ILE A 306 -19.55 2.42 2.26
C ILE A 306 -18.84 3.78 2.29
N TRP A 307 -17.56 3.81 1.93
CA TRP A 307 -16.77 5.04 1.91
C TRP A 307 -17.32 6.08 0.92
N PRO A 308 -17.67 5.74 -0.35
CA PRO A 308 -18.33 6.70 -1.22
C PRO A 308 -19.69 7.20 -0.69
N ALA A 309 -20.47 6.37 0.00
CA ALA A 309 -21.71 6.81 0.64
C ALA A 309 -21.44 7.79 1.78
N GLU A 310 -20.43 7.53 2.62
CA GLU A 310 -19.99 8.46 3.66
C GLU A 310 -19.59 9.81 3.03
N LEU A 311 -18.71 9.80 2.03
CA LEU A 311 -18.29 10.98 1.27
C LEU A 311 -19.48 11.76 0.68
N LEU A 312 -20.41 11.08 0.01
CA LEU A 312 -21.63 11.70 -0.51
C LEU A 312 -22.44 12.35 0.62
N GLY A 313 -22.57 11.67 1.76
CA GLY A 313 -23.29 12.16 2.93
C GLY A 313 -22.66 13.41 3.54
N ILE A 314 -21.33 13.54 3.49
CA ILE A 314 -20.57 14.69 4.02
C ILE A 314 -20.17 15.74 2.98
N SER A 315 -20.57 15.59 1.71
CA SER A 315 -20.14 16.51 0.64
C SER A 315 -20.33 17.98 1.06
N GLY A 316 -19.27 18.78 0.87
CA GLY A 316 -19.17 20.18 1.29
C GLY A 316 -18.59 20.42 2.69
N ILE A 317 -18.28 19.37 3.47
CA ILE A 317 -17.61 19.51 4.77
C ILE A 317 -16.27 20.27 4.63
N TYR A 318 -16.08 21.32 5.44
CA TYR A 318 -14.91 22.22 5.41
C TYR A 318 -14.65 22.95 4.08
N ASN A 319 -15.65 23.03 3.20
CA ASN A 319 -15.58 23.72 1.93
C ASN A 319 -16.65 24.83 1.82
N GLU A 320 -16.85 25.57 2.91
CA GLU A 320 -17.89 26.59 2.99
C GLU A 320 -17.71 27.67 1.89
N GLY A 321 -18.78 27.94 1.14
CA GLY A 321 -18.78 28.94 0.08
C GLY A 321 -18.34 28.45 -1.30
N ASP A 322 -17.89 27.20 -1.43
CA ASP A 322 -17.57 26.56 -2.72
C ASP A 322 -18.53 25.36 -2.96
N PRO A 323 -19.35 25.38 -4.03
CA PRO A 323 -20.32 24.32 -4.31
C PRO A 323 -19.69 23.05 -4.90
N THR A 324 -18.37 23.02 -5.11
CA THR A 324 -17.69 21.85 -5.67
C THR A 324 -17.88 20.64 -4.75
N PRO A 325 -18.42 19.52 -5.27
CA PRO A 325 -18.64 18.33 -4.46
C PRO A 325 -17.30 17.69 -4.07
N ILE A 326 -17.32 16.93 -2.98
CA ILE A 326 -16.16 16.14 -2.58
C ILE A 326 -15.90 15.04 -3.61
N ASN A 327 -14.64 14.82 -3.96
CA ASN A 327 -14.25 13.79 -4.90
C ASN A 327 -14.49 12.40 -4.30
N LEU A 328 -15.07 11.53 -5.14
CA LEU A 328 -15.17 10.10 -4.87
C LEU A 328 -13.93 9.38 -5.43
N PRO A 329 -13.64 8.14 -4.98
CA PRO A 329 -12.57 7.35 -5.57
C PRO A 329 -12.72 7.26 -7.09
N TYR A 330 -11.66 7.57 -7.83
CA TYR A 330 -11.60 7.40 -9.27
C TYR A 330 -11.43 5.92 -9.62
N ASP A 331 -10.56 5.20 -8.92
CA ASP A 331 -10.40 3.75 -9.07
C ASP A 331 -10.05 3.10 -7.72
N VAL A 332 -10.34 1.81 -7.59
CA VAL A 332 -10.02 1.00 -6.40
C VAL A 332 -9.23 -0.24 -6.85
N PRO A 333 -7.91 -0.10 -7.10
CA PRO A 333 -7.06 -1.24 -7.42
C PRO A 333 -7.05 -2.27 -6.28
N ALA A 334 -7.82 -3.35 -6.46
CA ALA A 334 -7.97 -4.41 -5.49
C ALA A 334 -7.13 -5.65 -5.88
N ASN A 335 -6.11 -5.98 -5.10
CA ASN A 335 -5.30 -7.18 -5.31
C ASN A 335 -5.88 -8.39 -4.57
N GLN A 336 -5.65 -9.57 -5.14
CA GLN A 336 -6.00 -10.88 -4.61
C GLN A 336 -5.00 -11.34 -3.53
N TYR A 337 -5.08 -12.58 -3.06
CA TYR A 337 -4.20 -13.04 -1.98
C TYR A 337 -2.83 -13.48 -2.48
N LEU A 338 -1.79 -13.16 -1.70
CA LEU A 338 -0.47 -13.78 -1.82
C LEU A 338 -0.42 -14.99 -0.86
N ASN A 339 -0.22 -16.17 -1.43
CA ASN A 339 0.05 -17.41 -0.70
C ASN A 339 1.56 -17.59 -0.47
N LEU A 340 1.92 -18.58 0.36
CA LEU A 340 3.30 -18.94 0.64
C LEU A 340 3.47 -20.45 0.50
N GLU A 341 4.35 -20.88 -0.40
CA GLU A 341 4.62 -22.29 -0.69
C GLU A 341 3.32 -23.08 -0.84
N GLU A 342 2.43 -22.58 -1.70
CA GLU A 342 1.13 -23.16 -2.08
C GLU A 342 0.08 -23.22 -0.97
N ARG A 343 0.33 -22.56 0.17
CA ARG A 343 -0.58 -22.52 1.33
C ARG A 343 -0.97 -21.08 1.67
N LYS A 344 -2.23 -20.91 2.08
CA LYS A 344 -2.72 -19.61 2.59
C LYS A 344 -1.94 -19.19 3.83
N LEU A 345 -1.62 -17.89 3.90
CA LEU A 345 -0.98 -17.30 5.07
C LEU A 345 -1.83 -17.53 6.32
N SER A 346 -1.19 -17.85 7.45
CA SER A 346 -1.88 -18.17 8.69
C SER A 346 -1.07 -17.74 9.91
N LYS A 347 -1.59 -16.74 10.64
CA LYS A 347 -0.99 -16.29 11.90
C LYS A 347 -0.98 -17.41 12.97
N SER A 348 -2.11 -18.11 13.15
CA SER A 348 -2.24 -19.18 14.15
C SER A 348 -1.32 -20.38 13.91
N ARG A 349 -1.04 -20.72 12.65
CA ARG A 349 -0.09 -21.79 12.29
C ARG A 349 1.34 -21.29 12.11
N LYS A 350 1.63 -20.00 12.34
CA LYS A 350 2.92 -19.37 12.05
C LYS A 350 3.41 -19.63 10.61
N TRP A 351 2.47 -19.61 9.66
CA TRP A 351 2.72 -19.82 8.24
C TRP A 351 2.62 -18.49 7.48
N PHE A 352 3.62 -17.63 7.65
CA PHE A 352 3.74 -16.35 6.96
C PHE A 352 5.18 -15.85 7.07
N ILE A 353 5.53 -14.87 6.23
CA ILE A 353 6.83 -14.19 6.28
C ILE A 353 6.60 -12.74 6.69
N THR A 354 7.27 -12.28 7.74
CA THR A 354 7.20 -10.87 8.13
C THR A 354 8.12 -10.02 7.25
N MET A 355 7.74 -8.77 7.04
CA MET A 355 8.57 -7.81 6.32
C MET A 355 9.86 -7.45 7.07
N PRO A 356 9.86 -7.25 8.40
CA PRO A 356 11.10 -7.12 9.16
C PRO A 356 12.09 -8.26 8.89
N ASP A 357 11.65 -9.52 8.96
CA ASP A 357 12.53 -10.68 8.72
C ASP A 357 13.13 -10.67 7.30
N LEU A 358 12.32 -10.30 6.30
CA LEU A 358 12.81 -10.16 4.92
C LEU A 358 13.84 -9.04 4.78
N LEU A 359 13.62 -7.90 5.43
CA LEU A 359 14.51 -6.73 5.34
C LEU A 359 15.77 -6.86 6.20
N ASP A 360 15.77 -7.75 7.19
CA ASP A 360 16.96 -8.12 7.97
C ASP A 360 17.88 -9.05 7.16
N ALA A 361 17.30 -9.91 6.32
CA ALA A 361 18.04 -10.93 5.58
C ALA A 361 18.39 -10.55 4.12
N TYR A 362 17.55 -9.74 3.46
CA TYR A 362 17.63 -9.49 2.03
C TYR A 362 17.59 -8.00 1.69
N ASP A 363 18.24 -7.63 0.58
CA ASP A 363 18.21 -6.25 0.09
C ASP A 363 16.75 -5.87 -0.29
N PRO A 364 16.26 -4.66 0.08
CA PRO A 364 14.87 -4.27 -0.13
C PRO A 364 14.40 -4.40 -1.58
N ASP A 365 15.24 -4.07 -2.56
CA ASP A 365 14.87 -4.16 -3.98
C ASP A 365 14.72 -5.59 -4.48
N ALA A 366 15.43 -6.57 -3.90
CA ALA A 366 15.21 -7.97 -4.23
C ALA A 366 13.80 -8.40 -3.81
N VAL A 367 13.39 -7.99 -2.60
CA VAL A 367 12.05 -8.25 -2.06
C VAL A 367 10.98 -7.53 -2.89
N ARG A 368 11.15 -6.23 -3.14
CA ARG A 368 10.21 -5.43 -3.95
C ARG A 368 10.04 -5.98 -5.36
N TYR A 369 11.14 -6.34 -6.02
CA TYR A 369 11.10 -6.94 -7.34
C TYR A 369 10.27 -8.22 -7.34
N TYR A 370 10.56 -9.14 -6.43
CA TYR A 370 9.88 -10.41 -6.43
C TYR A 370 8.40 -10.28 -6.04
N LEU A 371 8.07 -9.47 -5.02
CA LEU A 371 6.66 -9.14 -4.69
C LEU A 371 5.93 -8.52 -5.88
N THR A 372 6.63 -7.77 -6.74
CA THR A 372 6.05 -7.26 -7.98
C THR A 372 5.85 -8.37 -9.00
N VAL A 373 6.86 -9.23 -9.24
CA VAL A 373 6.77 -10.39 -10.16
C VAL A 373 5.57 -11.30 -9.81
N VAL A 374 5.39 -11.57 -8.52
CA VAL A 374 4.28 -12.39 -8.00
C VAL A 374 3.10 -11.55 -7.51
N MET A 375 2.93 -10.30 -7.97
CA MET A 375 1.83 -9.46 -7.48
C MET A 375 0.46 -10.08 -7.82
N PRO A 376 -0.46 -10.22 -6.86
CA PRO A 376 -1.75 -10.88 -7.08
C PRO A 376 -2.78 -9.94 -7.74
N GLU A 377 -2.49 -9.37 -8.91
CA GLU A 377 -3.36 -8.37 -9.54
C GLU A 377 -4.75 -8.90 -9.92
N ASN A 378 -4.80 -10.04 -10.64
CA ASN A 378 -6.04 -10.60 -11.19
C ASN A 378 -6.47 -11.93 -10.56
N ARG A 379 -5.53 -12.64 -9.93
CA ARG A 379 -5.75 -13.92 -9.26
C ARG A 379 -4.78 -14.08 -8.10
N ASP A 380 -5.10 -14.97 -7.17
CA ASP A 380 -4.18 -15.33 -6.11
C ASP A 380 -2.82 -15.75 -6.71
N SER A 381 -1.75 -15.35 -6.04
CA SER A 381 -0.37 -15.67 -6.41
C SER A 381 0.33 -16.38 -5.25
N ASP A 382 1.58 -16.78 -5.45
CA ASP A 382 2.31 -17.57 -4.47
C ASP A 382 3.76 -17.09 -4.37
N TRP A 383 4.22 -16.88 -3.14
CA TRP A 383 5.64 -16.71 -2.84
C TRP A 383 6.28 -18.08 -2.69
N LYS A 384 7.25 -18.38 -3.55
CA LYS A 384 8.12 -19.56 -3.43
C LYS A 384 9.57 -19.15 -3.25
N TRP A 385 10.28 -19.79 -2.32
CA TRP A 385 11.67 -19.42 -2.01
C TRP A 385 12.65 -19.75 -3.12
N ASP A 386 12.44 -20.86 -3.84
CA ASP A 386 13.24 -21.23 -5.01
C ASP A 386 13.07 -20.24 -6.16
N ASP A 387 11.83 -19.81 -6.45
CA ASP A 387 11.58 -18.78 -7.46
C ASP A 387 12.10 -17.41 -7.00
N PHE A 388 12.03 -17.05 -5.71
CA PHE A 388 12.66 -15.82 -5.20
C PHE A 388 14.17 -15.77 -5.53
N VAL A 389 14.90 -16.83 -5.17
CA VAL A 389 16.35 -16.95 -5.43
C VAL A 389 16.62 -16.96 -6.94
N ALA A 390 15.83 -17.69 -7.72
CA ALA A 390 15.98 -17.78 -9.17
C ALA A 390 15.75 -16.43 -9.86
N ARG A 391 14.69 -15.70 -9.51
CA ARG A 391 14.37 -14.38 -10.08
C ARG A 391 15.41 -13.33 -9.71
N ASN A 392 15.88 -13.32 -8.47
CA ASN A 392 16.98 -12.44 -8.08
C ASN A 392 18.25 -12.73 -8.90
N ASN A 393 18.66 -13.99 -8.97
CA ASN A 393 19.95 -14.35 -9.57
C ASN A 393 19.94 -14.30 -11.10
N ASN A 394 18.87 -14.78 -11.73
CA ASN A 394 18.80 -14.97 -13.18
C ASN A 394 18.18 -13.77 -13.91
N GLU A 395 17.51 -12.85 -13.20
CA GLU A 395 16.93 -11.66 -13.81
C GLU A 395 17.57 -10.39 -13.26
N LEU A 396 17.36 -10.06 -11.98
CA LEU A 396 17.90 -8.83 -11.40
C LEU A 396 19.43 -8.80 -11.51
N LEU A 397 20.11 -9.85 -11.08
CA LEU A 397 21.57 -9.91 -11.13
C LEU A 397 22.07 -10.15 -12.55
N ALA A 398 21.61 -11.21 -13.23
CA ALA A 398 22.21 -11.62 -14.50
C ALA A 398 21.82 -10.74 -15.71
N LYS A 399 20.62 -10.12 -15.72
CA LYS A 399 20.17 -9.30 -16.86
C LYS A 399 20.37 -7.80 -16.60
N TRP A 400 19.89 -7.29 -15.47
CA TRP A 400 19.98 -5.86 -15.17
C TRP A 400 21.31 -5.47 -14.50
N GLY A 401 21.62 -6.07 -13.35
CA GLY A 401 22.82 -5.77 -12.58
C GLY A 401 24.10 -6.01 -13.35
N ASN A 402 24.20 -7.13 -14.08
CA ASN A 402 25.34 -7.45 -14.91
C ASN A 402 25.49 -6.46 -16.08
N LEU A 403 24.40 -6.07 -16.75
CA LEU A 403 24.40 -5.05 -17.80
C LEU A 403 25.02 -3.74 -17.28
N VAL A 404 24.47 -3.22 -16.18
CA VAL A 404 24.91 -1.96 -15.57
C VAL A 404 26.38 -2.06 -15.17
N ASN A 405 26.75 -3.10 -14.43
CA ASN A 405 28.11 -3.27 -13.91
C ASN A 405 29.14 -3.43 -15.04
N ARG A 406 28.86 -4.24 -16.08
CA ARG A 406 29.83 -4.49 -17.15
C ARG A 406 30.09 -3.24 -17.98
N VAL A 407 29.03 -2.47 -18.29
CA VAL A 407 29.16 -1.24 -19.09
C VAL A 407 29.85 -0.15 -18.29
N LEU A 408 29.43 0.12 -17.05
CA LEU A 408 30.04 1.17 -16.23
C LEU A 408 31.51 0.86 -15.88
N LYS A 409 31.83 -0.39 -15.49
CA LYS A 409 33.23 -0.77 -15.18
C LYS A 409 34.13 -0.61 -16.40
N PHE A 410 33.61 -1.00 -17.57
CA PHE A 410 34.35 -0.87 -18.81
C PHE A 410 34.56 0.61 -19.19
N ALA A 411 33.52 1.43 -19.12
CA ALA A 411 33.60 2.87 -19.34
C ALA A 411 34.63 3.52 -18.40
N TYR A 412 34.51 3.26 -17.09
CA TYR A 412 35.38 3.82 -16.06
C TYR A 412 36.85 3.48 -16.30
N LYS A 413 37.14 2.21 -16.64
CA LYS A 413 38.50 1.71 -16.89
C LYS A 413 39.14 2.29 -18.15
N HIS A 414 38.39 2.42 -19.24
CA HIS A 414 38.96 2.69 -20.56
C HIS A 414 38.93 4.17 -20.98
N TRP A 415 38.17 5.00 -20.26
CA TRP A 415 38.04 6.45 -20.49
C TRP A 415 38.13 7.25 -19.18
N GLU A 416 39.08 6.91 -18.30
CA GLU A 416 39.44 7.74 -17.13
C GLU A 416 38.26 8.16 -16.24
N GLY A 417 37.26 7.28 -16.09
CA GLY A 417 36.09 7.59 -15.30
C GLY A 417 35.16 8.65 -15.90
N VAL A 418 35.12 8.82 -17.22
CA VAL A 418 34.14 9.70 -17.88
C VAL A 418 33.31 8.97 -18.93
N VAL A 419 32.12 9.50 -19.21
CA VAL A 419 31.29 9.07 -20.35
C VAL A 419 32.08 9.31 -21.64
N PRO A 420 32.32 8.30 -22.48
CA PRO A 420 33.13 8.45 -23.68
C PRO A 420 32.46 9.33 -24.73
N THR A 421 33.26 10.08 -25.48
CA THR A 421 32.78 10.83 -26.66
C THR A 421 32.53 9.85 -27.82
N PRO A 422 31.28 9.70 -28.30
CA PRO A 422 30.97 8.80 -29.39
C PRO A 422 31.49 9.36 -30.73
N GLY A 423 31.72 8.49 -31.70
CA GLY A 423 31.75 8.87 -33.11
C GLY A 423 30.33 8.97 -33.66
N ASP A 424 30.18 8.87 -34.98
CA ASP A 424 28.85 8.81 -35.58
C ASP A 424 28.10 7.56 -35.09
N LEU A 425 26.85 7.76 -34.66
CA LEU A 425 25.96 6.65 -34.32
C LEU A 425 25.69 5.83 -35.59
N ARG A 426 25.82 4.51 -35.48
CA ARG A 426 25.44 3.57 -36.55
C ARG A 426 23.94 3.33 -36.47
N ASP A 427 23.36 2.74 -37.50
CA ASP A 427 21.90 2.54 -37.55
C ASP A 427 21.40 1.69 -36.38
N PHE A 428 22.10 0.61 -36.06
CA PHE A 428 21.74 -0.22 -34.90
C PHE A 428 21.94 0.48 -33.54
N ASP A 429 22.81 1.50 -33.44
CA ASP A 429 22.92 2.34 -32.22
C ASP A 429 21.69 3.26 -32.07
N ARG A 430 21.23 3.84 -33.20
CA ARG A 430 20.01 4.67 -33.22
C ARG A 430 18.76 3.85 -32.93
N GLU A 431 18.68 2.64 -33.48
CA GLU A 431 17.56 1.72 -33.28
C GLU A 431 17.39 1.34 -31.80
N ILE A 432 18.49 0.95 -31.11
CA ILE A 432 18.39 0.60 -29.69
C ILE A 432 17.99 1.81 -28.84
N LEU A 433 18.54 3.00 -29.10
CA LEU A 433 18.15 4.21 -28.38
C LEU A 433 16.67 4.52 -28.55
N ALA A 434 16.17 4.50 -29.79
CA ALA A 434 14.76 4.72 -30.08
C ALA A 434 13.86 3.69 -29.37
N LYS A 435 14.28 2.42 -29.34
CA LYS A 435 13.55 1.33 -28.68
C LYS A 435 13.45 1.52 -27.16
N ILE A 436 14.55 1.91 -26.51
CA ILE A 436 14.57 2.18 -25.06
C ILE A 436 13.80 3.46 -24.73
N GLU A 437 13.93 4.51 -25.54
CA GLU A 437 13.19 5.76 -25.36
C GLU A 437 11.67 5.57 -25.53
N ALA A 438 11.23 4.69 -26.43
CA ALA A 438 9.82 4.30 -26.54
C ALA A 438 9.30 3.59 -25.27
N GLY A 439 10.21 3.08 -24.43
CA GLY A 439 9.90 2.48 -23.13
C GLY A 439 9.22 3.42 -22.15
N PHE A 440 9.47 4.73 -22.22
CA PHE A 440 8.78 5.72 -21.37
C PHE A 440 7.27 5.73 -21.62
N GLU A 441 6.85 5.52 -22.86
CA GLU A 441 5.44 5.39 -23.22
C GLU A 441 4.92 3.99 -22.86
N SER A 442 5.60 2.92 -23.29
CA SER A 442 5.08 1.56 -23.12
C SER A 442 4.99 1.12 -21.65
N VAL A 443 5.96 1.50 -20.82
CA VAL A 443 5.95 1.27 -19.37
C VAL A 443 4.99 2.24 -18.67
N GLY A 444 5.00 3.53 -19.06
CA GLY A 444 4.15 4.57 -18.48
C GLY A 444 2.66 4.25 -18.62
N GLN A 445 2.20 3.87 -19.82
CA GLN A 445 0.81 3.46 -20.06
C GLN A 445 0.36 2.29 -19.18
N ARG A 446 1.26 1.34 -18.90
CA ARG A 446 0.95 0.19 -18.03
C ARG A 446 0.87 0.59 -16.56
N LEU A 447 1.74 1.51 -16.11
CA LEU A 447 1.70 2.08 -14.77
C LEU A 447 0.41 2.88 -14.54
N GLU A 448 0.00 3.70 -15.52
CA GLU A 448 -1.26 4.46 -15.46
C GLU A 448 -2.49 3.57 -15.43
N ALA A 449 -2.46 2.45 -16.15
CA ALA A 449 -3.51 1.44 -16.11
C ALA A 449 -3.40 0.48 -14.90
N VAL A 450 -2.47 0.73 -13.97
CA VAL A 450 -2.22 -0.09 -12.77
C VAL A 450 -1.96 -1.57 -13.11
N LYS A 451 -1.25 -1.82 -14.21
CA LYS A 451 -0.75 -3.14 -14.67
C LYS A 451 0.74 -3.26 -14.34
N LEU A 452 1.03 -3.35 -13.05
CA LEU A 452 2.38 -3.16 -12.50
C LEU A 452 3.32 -4.33 -12.85
N ARG A 453 2.79 -5.56 -12.91
CA ARG A 453 3.52 -6.74 -13.39
C ARG A 453 3.95 -6.63 -14.84
N ASP A 454 3.03 -6.21 -15.69
CA ASP A 454 3.28 -6.03 -17.11
C ASP A 454 4.28 -4.89 -17.33
N ALA A 455 4.18 -3.82 -16.54
CA ALA A 455 5.10 -2.69 -16.58
C ALA A 455 6.53 -3.11 -16.22
N LEU A 456 6.71 -3.87 -15.13
CA LEU A 456 8.03 -4.41 -14.75
C LEU A 456 8.59 -5.37 -15.80
N SER A 457 7.73 -6.23 -16.35
CA SER A 457 8.12 -7.19 -17.39
C SER A 457 8.59 -6.49 -18.66
N GLU A 458 7.91 -5.39 -19.07
CA GLU A 458 8.33 -4.57 -20.20
C GLU A 458 9.67 -3.87 -19.94
N ALA A 459 9.88 -3.30 -18.74
CA ALA A 459 11.17 -2.74 -18.38
C ALA A 459 12.30 -3.79 -18.44
N MET A 460 12.04 -5.03 -17.98
CA MET A 460 13.02 -6.11 -18.06
C MET A 460 13.26 -6.64 -19.48
N ARG A 461 12.24 -6.64 -20.33
CA ARG A 461 12.40 -6.92 -21.75
C ARG A 461 13.33 -5.89 -22.38
N LEU A 462 13.11 -4.60 -22.14
CA LEU A 462 13.96 -3.51 -22.65
C LEU A 462 15.42 -3.62 -22.19
N ALA A 463 15.69 -3.97 -20.93
CA ALA A 463 17.06 -4.25 -20.49
C ALA A 463 17.69 -5.46 -21.21
N SER A 464 16.88 -6.46 -21.57
CA SER A 464 17.37 -7.62 -22.34
C SER A 464 17.75 -7.22 -23.78
N GLU A 465 17.06 -6.25 -24.37
CA GLU A 465 17.40 -5.68 -25.69
C GLU A 465 18.76 -4.99 -25.69
N VAL A 466 19.10 -4.26 -24.61
CA VAL A 466 20.42 -3.64 -24.48
C VAL A 466 21.51 -4.70 -24.35
N ASN A 467 21.23 -5.82 -23.67
CA ASN A 467 22.17 -6.94 -23.63
C ASN A 467 22.42 -7.52 -25.02
N ALA A 468 21.37 -7.77 -25.81
CA ALA A 468 21.49 -8.26 -27.18
C ALA A 468 22.25 -7.28 -28.09
N TYR A 469 22.02 -5.98 -27.93
CA TYR A 469 22.78 -4.93 -28.61
C TYR A 469 24.28 -5.03 -28.31
N LEU A 470 24.66 -5.17 -27.04
CA LEU A 470 26.07 -5.28 -26.64
C LEU A 470 26.75 -6.56 -27.15
N ASP A 471 26.01 -7.67 -27.24
CA ASP A 471 26.57 -8.95 -27.68
C ASP A 471 26.90 -8.94 -29.19
N GLY A 472 26.19 -8.12 -29.98
CA GLY A 472 26.45 -7.92 -31.41
C GLY A 472 27.39 -6.75 -31.75
N ALA A 473 27.73 -5.89 -30.79
CA ALA A 473 28.46 -4.65 -31.04
C ALA A 473 29.98 -4.75 -30.77
N PRO A 474 30.84 -4.01 -31.51
CA PRO A 474 32.29 -4.07 -31.37
C PRO A 474 32.79 -3.16 -30.23
N TRP A 475 32.77 -3.64 -28.99
CA TRP A 475 33.24 -2.87 -27.82
C TRP A 475 34.26 -3.58 -26.93
N PHE A 476 34.24 -4.91 -26.87
CA PHE A 476 35.09 -5.69 -25.96
C PHE A 476 36.18 -6.49 -26.73
N GLY A 477 37.16 -7.03 -26.00
CA GLY A 477 38.17 -7.93 -26.56
C GLY A 477 39.14 -7.21 -27.50
N ASP A 478 39.31 -7.73 -28.72
CA ASP A 478 40.21 -7.12 -29.70
C ASP A 478 39.59 -5.90 -30.38
N ALA A 479 38.26 -5.74 -30.34
CA ALA A 479 37.57 -4.60 -30.96
C ALA A 479 38.05 -3.25 -30.40
N ILE A 480 38.17 -3.10 -29.08
CA ILE A 480 38.66 -1.85 -28.47
C ILE A 480 40.13 -1.53 -28.78
N LYS A 481 40.95 -2.55 -29.05
CA LYS A 481 42.36 -2.36 -29.43
C LYS A 481 42.49 -1.90 -30.87
N GLN A 482 41.60 -2.38 -31.75
CA GLN A 482 41.60 -2.07 -33.17
C GLN A 482 40.92 -0.73 -33.45
N ASP A 483 39.76 -0.49 -32.84
CA ASP A 483 38.96 0.72 -33.03
C ASP A 483 38.34 1.16 -31.69
N LYS A 484 39.12 1.94 -30.94
CA LYS A 484 38.68 2.52 -29.67
C LYS A 484 37.50 3.48 -29.86
N GLN A 485 37.33 4.07 -31.05
CA GLN A 485 36.24 5.01 -31.33
C GLN A 485 34.91 4.28 -31.54
N ALA A 486 34.90 3.16 -32.26
CA ALA A 486 33.72 2.30 -32.37
C ALA A 486 33.28 1.72 -31.02
N ALA A 487 34.25 1.36 -30.16
CA ALA A 487 33.98 0.94 -28.79
C ALA A 487 33.39 2.11 -27.95
N ALA A 488 33.91 3.33 -28.11
CA ALA A 488 33.39 4.54 -27.45
C ALA A 488 31.93 4.81 -27.83
N THR A 489 31.58 4.74 -29.13
CA THR A 489 30.20 4.88 -29.61
C THR A 489 29.27 3.83 -29.00
N THR A 490 29.72 2.58 -28.93
CA THR A 490 28.92 1.48 -28.38
C THR A 490 28.66 1.68 -26.88
N ILE A 491 29.69 2.03 -26.12
CA ILE A 491 29.58 2.23 -24.67
C ILE A 491 28.77 3.48 -24.35
N TYR A 492 28.96 4.58 -25.09
CA TYR A 492 28.11 5.77 -24.97
C TYR A 492 26.63 5.43 -25.15
N THR A 493 26.30 4.68 -26.22
CA THR A 493 24.93 4.25 -26.53
C THR A 493 24.36 3.36 -25.42
N ALA A 494 25.14 2.41 -24.90
CA ALA A 494 24.71 1.56 -23.80
C ALA A 494 24.50 2.35 -22.49
N LEU A 495 25.37 3.32 -22.18
CA LEU A 495 25.22 4.20 -21.00
C LEU A 495 23.95 5.05 -21.10
N ARG A 496 23.64 5.60 -22.28
CA ARG A 496 22.37 6.30 -22.55
C ARG A 496 21.16 5.39 -22.32
N CYS A 497 21.23 4.13 -22.77
CA CYS A 497 20.17 3.15 -22.53
C CYS A 497 20.02 2.82 -21.03
N ILE A 498 21.13 2.64 -20.30
CA ILE A 498 21.14 2.41 -18.85
C ILE A 498 20.56 3.61 -18.11
N ASP A 499 20.88 4.83 -18.53
CA ASP A 499 20.36 6.05 -17.93
C ASP A 499 18.83 6.17 -18.08
N ASN A 500 18.29 5.80 -19.24
CA ASN A 500 16.85 5.64 -19.46
C ASN A 500 16.24 4.54 -18.59
N LEU A 501 16.80 3.32 -18.66
CA LEU A 501 16.27 2.15 -17.94
C LEU A 501 16.26 2.35 -16.44
N LYS A 502 17.25 3.04 -15.88
CA LYS A 502 17.27 3.46 -14.47
C LYS A 502 16.00 4.20 -14.10
N ILE A 503 15.51 5.13 -14.92
CA ILE A 503 14.26 5.86 -14.65
C ILE A 503 13.05 4.91 -14.77
N LEU A 504 13.03 4.04 -15.79
CA LEU A 504 11.94 3.07 -15.97
C LEU A 504 11.85 2.05 -14.82
N PHE A 505 12.99 1.70 -14.21
CA PHE A 505 13.05 0.82 -13.04
C PHE A 505 12.81 1.55 -11.72
N ALA A 506 12.96 2.87 -11.65
CA ALA A 506 12.93 3.65 -10.42
C ALA A 506 11.64 3.47 -9.58
N PRO A 507 10.43 3.33 -10.17
CA PRO A 507 9.23 3.00 -9.40
C PRO A 507 9.30 1.65 -8.67
N PHE A 508 9.97 0.67 -9.26
CA PHE A 508 10.05 -0.70 -8.76
C PHE A 508 11.24 -0.90 -7.82
N LEU A 509 12.41 -0.39 -8.22
CA LEU A 509 13.72 -0.62 -7.61
C LEU A 509 14.38 0.71 -7.22
N PRO A 510 13.81 1.46 -6.25
CA PRO A 510 14.26 2.82 -5.94
C PRO A 510 15.72 2.85 -5.47
N PHE A 511 16.17 1.90 -4.64
CA PHE A 511 17.53 1.92 -4.10
C PHE A 511 18.59 1.62 -5.16
N THR A 512 18.32 0.64 -6.01
CA THR A 512 19.15 0.22 -7.12
C THR A 512 19.23 1.34 -8.16
N SER A 513 18.08 1.95 -8.49
CA SER A 513 18.02 3.05 -9.45
C SER A 513 18.78 4.28 -8.95
N GLU A 514 18.71 4.58 -7.65
CA GLU A 514 19.51 5.63 -7.01
C GLU A 514 21.02 5.35 -7.08
N LYS A 515 21.44 4.10 -6.85
CA LYS A 515 22.85 3.69 -7.03
C LYS A 515 23.31 3.90 -8.48
N VAL A 516 22.52 3.49 -9.46
CA VAL A 516 22.85 3.71 -10.88
C VAL A 516 22.87 5.20 -11.21
N HIS A 517 21.98 6.00 -10.61
CA HIS A 517 21.96 7.46 -10.75
C HIS A 517 23.31 8.06 -10.29
N SER A 518 23.75 7.67 -9.10
CA SER A 518 25.04 8.05 -8.53
C SER A 518 26.22 7.60 -9.41
N TYR A 519 26.25 6.36 -9.89
CA TYR A 519 27.35 5.86 -10.74
C TYR A 519 27.48 6.62 -12.06
N LEU A 520 26.37 7.08 -12.62
CA LEU A 520 26.34 7.92 -13.82
C LEU A 520 26.80 9.37 -13.56
N GLY A 521 27.09 9.74 -12.31
CA GLY A 521 27.63 11.05 -11.97
C GLY A 521 26.61 12.10 -11.58
N TYR A 522 25.36 11.71 -11.31
CA TYR A 522 24.35 12.63 -10.83
C TYR A 522 24.46 12.80 -9.30
N ASP A 523 24.43 14.04 -8.82
CA ASP A 523 24.65 14.37 -7.40
C ASP A 523 23.35 14.49 -6.60
N ALA A 524 22.26 14.91 -7.24
CA ALA A 524 20.95 15.04 -6.60
C ALA A 524 20.15 13.73 -6.73
N PRO A 525 19.33 13.37 -5.74
CA PRO A 525 18.65 12.09 -5.73
C PRO A 525 17.46 12.03 -6.68
N LEU A 526 17.11 10.83 -7.16
CA LEU A 526 15.91 10.63 -7.99
C LEU A 526 14.64 10.95 -7.22
N PHE A 527 14.58 10.49 -5.97
CA PHE A 527 13.45 10.67 -5.07
C PHE A 527 13.86 11.39 -3.79
N GLY A 528 12.85 11.81 -3.04
CA GLY A 528 13.00 12.38 -1.71
C GLY A 528 13.31 11.33 -0.65
N GLU A 529 13.51 11.80 0.58
CA GLU A 529 13.80 10.97 1.74
C GLU A 529 12.53 10.70 2.56
N GLN A 530 12.51 9.55 3.24
CA GLN A 530 11.48 9.18 4.19
C GLN A 530 11.97 9.40 5.62
N ILE A 531 11.24 10.23 6.35
CA ILE A 531 11.64 10.72 7.67
C ILE A 531 10.57 10.30 8.68
N ILE A 532 11.01 9.75 9.81
CA ILE A 532 10.12 9.54 10.95
C ILE A 532 10.16 10.83 11.76
N THR A 533 9.01 11.45 11.94
CA THR A 533 8.86 12.73 12.65
C THR A 533 7.87 12.56 13.79
N GLU A 534 8.17 13.18 14.93
CA GLU A 534 7.26 13.29 16.05
C GLU A 534 6.47 14.60 15.97
N TYR A 535 5.16 14.51 16.03
CA TYR A 535 4.24 15.63 16.07
C TYR A 535 3.69 15.79 17.48
N GLN A 536 3.65 17.04 17.96
CA GLN A 536 3.04 17.38 19.24
C GLN A 536 1.59 17.80 18.99
N GLU A 537 0.66 17.14 19.63
CA GLU A 537 -0.76 17.49 19.67
C GLU A 537 -1.08 18.24 20.97
N THR A 538 -2.36 18.47 21.27
CA THR A 538 -2.78 19.24 22.45
C THR A 538 -2.52 18.48 23.75
N THR A 539 -2.77 17.17 23.74
CA THR A 539 -2.77 16.30 24.93
C THR A 539 -1.83 15.09 24.80
N GLN A 540 -1.33 14.82 23.59
CA GLN A 540 -0.43 13.71 23.31
C GLN A 540 0.58 14.07 22.21
N SER A 541 1.49 13.15 21.90
CA SER A 541 2.32 13.21 20.71
C SER A 541 2.20 11.90 19.93
N HIS A 542 2.48 11.95 18.64
CA HIS A 542 2.55 10.76 17.80
C HIS A 542 3.72 10.83 16.83
N GLN A 543 4.18 9.66 16.40
CA GLN A 543 5.13 9.55 15.32
C GLN A 543 4.38 9.34 13.99
N ALA A 544 4.95 9.87 12.92
CA ALA A 544 4.46 9.63 11.57
C ALA A 544 5.63 9.51 10.60
N LEU A 545 5.40 8.85 9.47
CA LEU A 545 6.34 8.84 8.36
C LEU A 545 5.97 9.92 7.35
N ILE A 546 6.95 10.72 6.92
CA ILE A 546 6.75 11.81 5.95
C ILE A 546 7.75 11.73 4.80
N TYR A 547 7.39 12.33 3.67
CA TYR A 547 8.25 12.44 2.49
C TYR A 547 8.84 13.85 2.36
N ASP A 548 10.16 13.96 2.42
CA ASP A 548 10.87 15.19 2.03
C ASP A 548 11.36 15.10 0.58
N GLY A 549 10.57 15.67 -0.32
CA GLY A 549 10.87 15.75 -1.76
C GLY A 549 11.77 16.92 -2.17
N SER A 550 12.27 17.75 -1.24
CA SER A 550 12.93 19.02 -1.56
C SER A 550 14.18 18.90 -2.45
N ARG A 551 14.89 17.77 -2.34
CA ARG A 551 16.10 17.48 -3.13
C ARG A 551 15.85 16.60 -4.37
N ALA A 552 14.62 16.10 -4.57
CA ALA A 552 14.31 15.14 -5.60
C ALA A 552 14.33 15.76 -7.00
N VAL A 553 15.17 15.22 -7.89
CA VAL A 553 15.31 15.72 -9.29
C VAL A 553 14.81 14.74 -10.34
N GLY A 554 14.39 13.54 -9.95
CA GLY A 554 13.93 12.51 -10.90
C GLY A 554 12.78 13.01 -11.78
N ARG A 555 12.87 12.76 -13.08
CA ARG A 555 11.81 13.06 -14.07
C ARG A 555 11.62 11.86 -14.99
N TRP A 556 10.37 11.63 -15.41
CA TRP A 556 10.00 10.59 -16.38
C TRP A 556 10.34 11.05 -17.80
N GLU A 557 11.63 11.29 -18.02
CA GLU A 557 12.16 11.90 -19.23
C GLU A 557 13.35 11.12 -19.76
N LYS A 558 13.56 11.24 -21.07
CA LYS A 558 14.67 10.62 -21.79
C LYS A 558 16.01 11.16 -21.27
N SER A 559 17.02 10.32 -21.35
CA SER A 559 18.39 10.59 -20.92
C SER A 559 18.93 11.87 -21.55
N THR A 560 19.60 12.66 -20.72
CA THR A 560 20.36 13.84 -21.12
C THR A 560 21.86 13.63 -20.90
N LEU A 561 22.30 12.37 -20.72
CA LEU A 561 23.70 12.03 -20.41
C LEU A 561 24.64 12.57 -21.50
N GLN A 562 25.63 13.35 -21.07
CA GLN A 562 26.56 14.04 -21.96
C GLN A 562 27.92 13.32 -22.02
N PRO A 563 28.61 13.33 -23.17
CA PRO A 563 30.03 13.01 -23.24
C PRO A 563 30.85 13.83 -22.23
N GLY A 564 31.88 13.21 -21.65
CA GLY A 564 32.76 13.84 -20.67
C GLY A 564 32.17 13.96 -19.25
N GLN A 565 30.90 13.60 -19.04
CA GLN A 565 30.33 13.53 -17.69
C GLN A 565 31.11 12.55 -16.83
N LYS A 566 31.48 12.96 -15.62
CA LYS A 566 32.28 12.15 -14.71
C LYS A 566 31.43 11.01 -14.14
N LEU A 567 31.88 9.78 -14.33
CA LEU A 567 31.34 8.58 -13.73
C LEU A 567 31.93 8.38 -12.34
N ARG A 568 31.17 7.76 -11.44
CA ARG A 568 31.70 7.26 -10.17
C ARG A 568 32.06 5.78 -10.33
N GLU A 569 33.04 5.32 -9.56
CA GLU A 569 33.46 3.93 -9.63
C GLU A 569 32.29 3.00 -9.24
N PRO A 570 31.88 2.08 -10.15
CA PRO A 570 30.72 1.24 -9.91
C PRO A 570 31.06 0.04 -9.01
N GLU A 571 30.21 -0.22 -8.03
CA GLU A 571 30.26 -1.41 -7.18
C GLU A 571 29.26 -2.47 -7.64
N ALA A 572 29.21 -3.62 -6.96
CA ALA A 572 28.23 -4.65 -7.25
C ALA A 572 26.81 -4.14 -6.95
N LEU A 573 26.01 -3.95 -8.00
CA LEU A 573 24.66 -3.42 -7.89
C LEU A 573 23.67 -4.35 -7.14
N ILE A 574 23.68 -5.65 -7.47
CA ILE A 574 22.75 -6.66 -6.93
C ILE A 574 23.57 -7.75 -6.22
N LYS A 575 23.15 -8.16 -5.03
CA LYS A 575 23.74 -9.29 -4.31
C LYS A 575 23.16 -10.61 -4.84
N LYS A 576 24.03 -11.58 -5.07
CA LYS A 576 23.63 -12.96 -5.38
C LYS A 576 23.07 -13.61 -4.11
N LEU A 577 21.94 -14.29 -4.23
CA LEU A 577 21.39 -15.12 -3.17
C LEU A 577 21.93 -16.55 -3.30
N ASP A 578 22.40 -17.13 -2.20
CA ASP A 578 22.86 -18.52 -2.17
C ASP A 578 21.66 -19.47 -2.26
N VAL A 579 21.83 -20.65 -2.89
CA VAL A 579 20.74 -21.63 -3.02
C VAL A 579 20.33 -22.20 -1.66
N SER A 580 21.24 -22.23 -0.69
CA SER A 580 20.96 -22.64 0.70
C SER A 580 19.91 -21.77 1.40
N VAL A 581 19.66 -20.55 0.90
CA VAL A 581 18.55 -19.68 1.36
C VAL A 581 17.22 -20.43 1.32
N VAL A 582 16.98 -21.24 0.28
CA VAL A 582 15.70 -21.93 0.09
C VAL A 582 15.38 -22.85 1.26
N GLU A 583 16.32 -23.73 1.60
CA GLU A 583 16.14 -24.68 2.70
C GLU A 583 16.17 -23.96 4.06
N ALA A 584 17.02 -22.95 4.22
CA ALA A 584 17.11 -22.18 5.45
C ALA A 584 15.82 -21.44 5.80
N GLU A 585 15.16 -20.83 4.81
CA GLU A 585 13.91 -20.11 5.04
C GLU A 585 12.71 -21.04 5.20
N ARG A 586 12.66 -22.14 4.43
CA ARG A 586 11.63 -23.18 4.62
C ARG A 586 11.68 -23.77 6.03
N ALA A 587 12.88 -23.97 6.58
CA ALA A 587 13.06 -24.47 7.94
C ALA A 587 12.54 -23.52 9.04
N LYS A 588 12.34 -22.23 8.74
CA LYS A 588 11.75 -21.26 9.68
C LYS A 588 10.22 -21.29 9.68
N LEU A 589 9.59 -21.84 8.64
CA LEU A 589 8.13 -21.88 8.53
C LEU A 589 7.54 -22.89 9.52
N GLY A 590 6.47 -22.51 10.23
CA GLY A 590 5.80 -23.39 11.17
C GLY A 590 4.95 -24.45 10.47
N GLY A 591 5.43 -25.70 10.40
CA GLY A 591 4.66 -26.80 9.83
C GLY A 591 5.47 -28.06 9.65
#